data_AF-A0A3N5V912-F1
#
_entry.id   AF-A0A3N5V912-F1
#
_cell.length_a   1.000
_cell.length_b   1.000
_cell.length_c   1.000
_cell.angle_alpha   90.00
_cell.angle_beta   90.00
_cell.angle_gamma   90.00
#
_symmetry.space_group_name_H-M   'P 1'
#
loop_
_entity.id
_entity.type
_entity.pdbx_description
1 polymer ?
#
loop_
_entity_poly.entity_id
_entity_poly.type
_entity_poly.pdbx_seq_one_letter_code
_entity_poly.pdbx_strand_id
1 'polypeptide(L)'
;AKHELPIYAECGGMMYLSRRIAWGERSAEMVGVLPCEIEMTNKPQGHGYVVAQVDKENPFFPKGRTLRGHEFHNSRMVMSEALSTAYHLSRGNGLGDGRDGIVVHNVLASYTHLHVGGAADWARNLVQRAQAYRQTCKVVGNKL
;
A
#
# COMPACT_ATOMS: atom_id res chain seq x y z
N ALA A 1 -6.16 -12.37 1.76
CA ALA A 1 -6.52 -11.95 3.14
C ALA A 1 -8.01 -12.23 3.35
N LYS A 2 -8.46 -12.57 4.58
CA LYS A 2 -9.91 -12.52 4.88
C LYS A 2 -10.38 -11.10 4.53
N HIS A 3 -11.42 -10.95 3.72
CA HIS A 3 -11.77 -9.75 2.94
C HIS A 3 -11.87 -8.42 3.70
N GLU A 4 -11.78 -8.43 5.04
CA GLU A 4 -11.96 -7.27 5.89
C GLU A 4 -10.81 -6.99 6.88
N LEU A 5 -9.77 -7.84 6.95
CA LEU A 5 -8.64 -7.57 7.85
C LEU A 5 -7.83 -6.36 7.32
N PRO A 6 -7.62 -5.29 8.10
CA PRO A 6 -6.90 -4.13 7.62
C PRO A 6 -5.39 -4.39 7.53
N ILE A 7 -4.78 -3.92 6.45
CA ILE A 7 -3.33 -4.00 6.25
C ILE A 7 -2.83 -2.64 5.77
N TYR A 8 -1.87 -2.09 6.50
CA TYR A 8 -1.11 -0.91 6.09
C TYR A 8 0.33 -1.36 5.85
N ALA A 9 0.87 -1.15 4.66
CA ALA A 9 2.19 -1.64 4.30
C ALA A 9 2.98 -0.63 3.46
N GLU A 10 4.25 -0.47 3.76
CA GLU A 10 5.14 0.45 3.05
C GLU A 10 6.33 -0.31 2.43
N CYS A 11 6.77 0.11 1.25
CA CYS A 11 7.95 -0.37 0.53
C CYS A 11 8.08 -1.91 0.56
N GLY A 12 9.07 -2.46 1.27
CA GLY A 12 9.26 -3.91 1.39
C GLY A 12 8.01 -4.67 1.87
N GLY A 13 7.18 -4.07 2.72
CA GLY A 13 5.89 -4.64 3.11
C GLY A 13 4.89 -4.70 1.95
N MET A 14 4.80 -3.64 1.14
CA MET A 14 4.00 -3.65 -0.09
C MET A 14 4.50 -4.72 -1.07
N MET A 15 5.83 -4.83 -1.23
CA MET A 15 6.45 -5.81 -2.11
C MET A 15 6.16 -7.26 -1.65
N TYR A 16 6.24 -7.51 -0.35
CA TYR A 16 5.91 -8.82 0.23
C TYR A 16 4.44 -9.21 0.05
N LEU A 17 3.53 -8.23 -0.04
CA LEU A 17 2.10 -8.48 -0.29
C LEU A 17 1.76 -8.74 -1.76
N SER A 18 2.69 -8.50 -2.69
CA SER A 18 2.50 -8.82 -4.11
C SER A 18 2.33 -10.32 -4.37
N ARG A 19 2.01 -10.72 -5.60
CA ARG A 19 1.96 -12.15 -6.01
C ARG A 19 3.34 -12.76 -6.13
N ARG A 20 4.31 -11.99 -6.61
CA ARG A 20 5.64 -12.48 -6.96
C ARG A 20 6.64 -11.34 -6.94
N ILE A 21 7.87 -11.65 -6.51
CA ILE A 21 9.03 -10.78 -6.72
C ILE A 21 10.01 -11.46 -7.68
N ALA A 22 10.59 -10.71 -8.60
CA ALA A 22 11.66 -11.16 -9.50
C ALA A 22 12.95 -10.36 -9.28
N TRP A 23 14.10 -11.00 -9.44
CA TRP A 23 15.42 -10.37 -9.40
C TRP A 23 16.42 -11.13 -10.28
N GLY A 24 16.95 -10.45 -11.30
CA GLY A 24 17.73 -11.13 -12.35
C GLY A 24 16.90 -12.24 -13.00
N GLU A 25 17.46 -13.45 -13.07
CA GLU A 25 16.78 -14.65 -13.60
C GLU A 25 15.98 -15.42 -12.54
N ARG A 26 15.93 -14.92 -11.30
CA ARG A 26 15.26 -15.58 -10.17
C ARG A 26 13.92 -14.93 -9.88
N SER A 27 13.01 -15.71 -9.29
CA SER A 27 11.79 -15.17 -8.71
C SER A 27 11.28 -16.03 -7.56
N ALA A 28 10.42 -15.47 -6.73
CA ALA A 28 9.75 -16.16 -5.64
C ALA A 28 8.30 -15.71 -5.52
N GLU A 29 7.41 -16.66 -5.25
CA GLU A 29 6.03 -16.38 -4.85
C GLU A 29 6.00 -15.63 -3.52
N MET A 30 5.01 -14.75 -3.40
CA MET A 30 4.79 -13.88 -2.25
C MET A 30 3.38 -14.11 -1.70
N VAL A 31 2.90 -13.27 -0.78
CA VAL A 31 1.61 -13.53 -0.10
C VAL A 31 0.41 -13.46 -1.06
N GLY A 32 0.51 -12.70 -2.16
CA GLY A 32 -0.54 -12.61 -3.17
C GLY A 32 -1.79 -11.85 -2.73
N VAL A 33 -1.66 -10.92 -1.78
CA VAL A 33 -2.78 -10.05 -1.36
C VAL A 33 -3.04 -8.96 -2.38
N LEU A 34 -1.97 -8.39 -2.94
CA LEU A 34 -2.05 -7.39 -4.00
C LEU A 34 -1.94 -8.13 -5.36
N PRO A 35 -2.86 -7.87 -6.32
CA PRO A 35 -2.83 -8.50 -7.64
C PRO A 35 -1.79 -7.81 -8.55
N CYS A 36 -0.55 -7.75 -8.08
CA CYS A 36 0.58 -7.13 -8.77
C CYS A 36 1.83 -8.00 -8.65
N GLU A 37 2.83 -7.69 -9.47
CA GLU A 37 4.15 -8.30 -9.41
C GLU A 37 5.23 -7.22 -9.34
N ILE A 38 6.28 -7.52 -8.59
CA ILE A 38 7.40 -6.62 -8.36
C ILE A 38 8.66 -7.17 -9.02
N GLU A 39 9.42 -6.29 -9.64
CA GLU A 39 10.76 -6.59 -10.14
C GLU A 39 11.79 -5.73 -9.40
N MET A 40 12.83 -6.36 -8.88
CA MET A 40 14.02 -5.70 -8.36
C MET A 40 14.88 -5.20 -9.53
N THR A 41 15.29 -3.94 -9.46
CA THR A 41 16.08 -3.27 -10.49
C THR A 41 17.50 -2.99 -9.99
N ASN A 42 18.47 -2.95 -10.90
CA ASN A 42 19.86 -2.61 -10.56
C ASN A 42 20.07 -1.11 -10.25
N LYS A 43 19.10 -0.27 -10.61
CA LYS A 43 19.13 1.18 -10.41
C LYS A 43 17.95 1.61 -9.53
N PRO A 44 18.10 2.64 -8.69
CA PRO A 44 16.98 3.24 -7.97
C PRO A 44 15.84 3.63 -8.91
N GLN A 45 14.61 3.37 -8.48
CA GLN A 45 13.37 3.76 -9.17
C GLN A 45 12.72 4.96 -8.48
N GLY A 46 12.77 5.00 -7.14
CA GLY A 46 12.37 6.17 -6.35
C GLY A 46 13.44 6.50 -5.32
N HIS A 47 13.79 7.79 -5.23
CA HIS A 47 14.74 8.30 -4.25
C HIS A 47 14.44 9.75 -3.86
N GLY A 48 14.17 9.98 -2.58
CA GLY A 48 14.04 11.33 -2.00
C GLY A 48 12.67 11.60 -1.39
N TYR A 49 12.31 12.88 -1.29
CA TYR A 49 11.05 13.29 -0.65
C TYR A 49 9.83 13.06 -1.53
N VAL A 50 8.74 12.65 -0.89
CA VAL A 50 7.43 12.45 -1.50
C VAL A 50 6.43 13.48 -0.97
N VAL A 51 5.59 13.99 -1.87
CA VAL A 51 4.36 14.72 -1.53
C VAL A 51 3.20 14.04 -2.25
N ALA A 52 2.32 13.44 -1.47
CA ALA A 52 1.19 12.65 -1.94
C ALA A 52 -0.13 13.33 -1.57
N GLN A 53 -0.99 13.52 -2.56
CA GLN A 53 -2.35 14.00 -2.35
C GLN A 53 -3.29 12.80 -2.35
N VAL A 54 -4.04 12.60 -1.26
CA VAL A 54 -5.08 11.57 -1.20
C VAL A 54 -6.26 12.05 -2.05
N ASP A 55 -6.49 11.40 -3.19
CA ASP A 55 -7.49 11.81 -4.18
C ASP A 55 -8.64 10.81 -4.36
N LYS A 56 -8.49 9.60 -3.80
CA LYS A 56 -9.53 8.57 -3.74
C LYS A 56 -9.72 8.03 -2.33
N GLU A 57 -10.89 7.44 -2.10
CA GLU A 57 -11.23 6.79 -0.84
C GLU A 57 -10.27 5.63 -0.54
N ASN A 58 -9.92 5.50 0.74
CA ASN A 58 -9.05 4.43 1.24
C ASN A 58 -9.32 4.22 2.75
N PRO A 59 -8.82 3.14 3.34
CA PRO A 59 -9.17 2.81 4.72
C PRO A 59 -8.54 3.71 5.81
N PHE A 60 -7.50 4.47 5.49
CA PHE A 60 -6.58 5.07 6.48
C PHE A 60 -6.47 6.60 6.44
N PHE A 61 -6.80 7.26 5.34
CA PHE A 61 -6.68 8.72 5.21
C PHE A 61 -7.89 9.32 4.49
N PRO A 62 -8.38 10.49 4.95
CA PRO A 62 -9.47 11.16 4.28
C PRO A 62 -9.01 11.70 2.92
N LYS A 63 -9.89 11.63 1.91
CA LYS A 63 -9.70 12.32 0.64
C LYS A 63 -9.48 13.82 0.87
N GLY A 64 -8.58 14.42 0.10
CA GLY A 64 -8.18 15.81 0.25
C GLY A 64 -6.97 16.02 1.18
N ARG A 65 -6.50 14.99 1.89
CA ARG A 65 -5.29 15.10 2.72
C ARG A 65 -4.02 15.14 1.88
N THR A 66 -3.09 16.03 2.22
CA THR A 66 -1.71 15.98 1.75
C THR A 66 -0.84 15.22 2.75
N LEU A 67 -0.14 14.21 2.27
CA LEU A 67 0.80 13.39 3.00
C LEU A 67 2.23 13.71 2.53
N ARG A 68 3.18 13.63 3.45
CA ARG A 68 4.60 13.83 3.18
C ARG A 68 5.38 12.63 3.66
N GLY A 69 6.43 12.31 2.94
CA GLY A 69 7.24 11.15 3.23
C GLY A 69 8.52 11.14 2.43
N HIS A 70 9.08 9.96 2.29
CA HIS A 70 10.21 9.70 1.43
C HIS A 70 10.06 8.34 0.75
N GLU A 71 10.86 8.13 -0.28
CA GLU A 71 10.96 6.86 -0.97
C GLU A 71 12.44 6.53 -1.19
N PHE A 72 12.76 5.25 -1.08
CA PHE A 72 14.07 4.69 -1.41
C PHE A 72 13.84 3.25 -1.85
N HIS A 73 13.73 3.02 -3.17
CA HIS A 73 13.50 1.67 -3.67
C HIS A 73 14.19 1.41 -5.01
N ASN A 74 14.74 0.20 -5.11
CA ASN A 74 15.32 -0.37 -6.31
C ASN A 74 14.38 -1.45 -6.86
N SER A 75 13.10 -1.10 -6.99
CA SER A 75 12.07 -2.01 -7.48
C SER A 75 10.96 -1.25 -8.17
N ARG A 76 10.31 -1.91 -9.14
CA ARG A 76 9.15 -1.38 -9.87
C ARG A 76 8.05 -2.43 -9.95
N MET A 77 6.84 -1.98 -10.21
CA MET A 77 5.71 -2.85 -10.52
C MET A 77 5.76 -3.19 -12.02
N VAL A 78 5.66 -4.47 -12.37
CA VAL A 78 5.81 -4.94 -13.78
C VAL A 78 4.53 -5.53 -14.37
N MET A 79 3.51 -5.75 -13.55
CA MET A 79 2.25 -6.29 -14.00
C MET A 79 1.13 -5.68 -13.16
N SER A 80 0.11 -5.15 -13.81
CA SER A 80 -1.10 -4.72 -13.13
C SER A 80 -2.32 -5.06 -13.97
N GLU A 81 -3.18 -5.91 -13.40
CA GLU A 81 -4.62 -5.70 -13.56
C GLU A 81 -4.93 -4.24 -13.17
N ALA A 82 -6.06 -3.65 -13.58
CA ALA A 82 -6.35 -2.26 -13.25
C ALA A 82 -6.41 -2.06 -11.71
N LEU A 83 -5.29 -1.62 -11.11
CA LEU A 83 -5.14 -1.42 -9.67
C LEU A 83 -5.72 -0.07 -9.27
N SER A 84 -6.56 -0.06 -8.25
CA SER A 84 -6.97 1.18 -7.61
C SER A 84 -5.81 1.74 -6.79
N THR A 85 -5.54 3.03 -6.95
CA THR A 85 -4.53 3.77 -6.19
C THR A 85 -5.17 5.00 -5.56
N ALA A 86 -4.79 5.35 -4.34
CA ALA A 86 -5.38 6.46 -3.59
C ALA A 86 -4.55 7.75 -3.58
N TYR A 87 -3.29 7.69 -4.02
CA TYR A 87 -2.39 8.83 -3.97
C TYR A 87 -2.06 9.35 -5.38
N HIS A 88 -2.23 10.65 -5.56
CA HIS A 88 -1.60 11.41 -6.63
C HIS A 88 -0.32 12.05 -6.11
N LEU A 89 0.83 11.74 -6.70
CA LEU A 89 2.11 12.29 -6.31
C LEU A 89 2.37 13.61 -7.04
N SER A 90 2.48 14.71 -6.30
CA SER A 90 3.03 15.97 -6.83
C SER A 90 4.55 16.03 -6.73
N ARG A 91 5.15 15.12 -5.96
CA ARG A 91 6.60 14.86 -5.88
C ARG A 91 6.83 13.41 -5.49
N GLY A 92 7.82 12.75 -6.10
CA GLY A 92 8.14 11.34 -5.89
C GLY A 92 7.75 10.49 -7.10
N ASN A 93 8.28 9.27 -7.15
CA ASN A 93 8.05 8.33 -8.25
C ASN A 93 6.95 7.31 -7.90
N GLY A 94 6.94 6.79 -6.67
CA GLY A 94 5.98 5.80 -6.21
C GLY A 94 5.91 4.57 -7.13
N LEU A 95 4.70 4.23 -7.56
CA LEU A 95 4.44 3.12 -8.49
C LEU A 95 4.71 3.48 -9.96
N GLY A 96 5.03 4.75 -10.26
CA GLY A 96 5.06 5.30 -11.62
C GLY A 96 3.81 6.11 -11.94
N ASP A 97 3.86 6.85 -13.06
CA ASP A 97 2.75 7.66 -13.60
C ASP A 97 2.10 8.63 -12.59
N GLY A 98 2.88 9.11 -11.63
CA GLY A 98 2.40 10.01 -10.56
C GLY A 98 1.41 9.33 -9.60
N ARG A 99 1.41 8.00 -9.50
CA ARG A 99 0.51 7.23 -8.61
C ARG A 99 1.27 6.48 -7.53
N ASP A 100 0.63 6.35 -6.37
CA ASP A 100 1.06 5.45 -5.29
C ASP A 100 -0.16 5.04 -4.43
N GLY A 101 0.06 4.19 -3.43
CA GLY A 101 -0.99 3.78 -2.47
C GLY A 101 -2.02 2.86 -3.10
N ILE A 102 -1.62 1.64 -3.44
CA ILE A 102 -2.49 0.57 -3.92
C ILE A 102 -3.56 0.29 -2.87
N VAL A 103 -4.83 0.25 -3.29
CA VAL A 103 -5.97 -0.09 -2.45
C VAL A 103 -6.63 -1.38 -2.94
N VAL A 104 -6.72 -2.36 -2.04
CA VAL A 104 -7.46 -3.62 -2.25
C VAL A 104 -8.24 -3.92 -0.98
N HIS A 105 -9.57 -3.82 -1.02
CA HIS A 105 -10.43 -3.94 0.18
C HIS A 105 -9.96 -3.03 1.33
N ASN A 106 -9.62 -3.60 2.50
CA ASN A 106 -9.09 -2.88 3.67
C ASN A 106 -7.55 -2.77 3.68
N VAL A 107 -6.90 -2.99 2.53
CA VAL A 107 -5.44 -2.87 2.37
C VAL A 107 -5.10 -1.54 1.72
N LEU A 108 -4.10 -0.86 2.27
CA LEU A 108 -3.41 0.27 1.63
C LEU A 108 -1.91 -0.02 1.66
N ALA A 109 -1.29 -0.04 0.48
CA ALA A 109 0.12 -0.36 0.35
C ALA A 109 0.83 0.60 -0.61
N SER A 110 1.95 1.18 -0.18
CA SER A 110 2.65 2.24 -0.93
C SER A 110 4.16 2.06 -0.94
N TYR A 111 4.85 2.61 -1.94
CA TYR A 111 6.30 2.80 -1.85
C TYR A 111 6.68 3.95 -0.92
N THR A 112 5.80 4.94 -0.77
CA THR A 112 5.99 6.06 0.14
C THR A 112 6.11 5.58 1.59
N HIS A 113 7.24 5.92 2.22
CA HIS A 113 7.42 5.90 3.67
C HIS A 113 6.90 7.19 4.28
N LEU A 114 5.78 7.12 5.00
CA LEU A 114 5.16 8.32 5.53
C LEU A 114 5.97 8.93 6.68
N HIS A 115 6.09 10.25 6.66
CA HIS A 115 6.60 10.98 7.79
C HIS A 115 5.53 11.04 8.90
N VAL A 116 5.78 10.33 10.00
CA VAL A 116 4.81 10.12 11.09
C VAL A 116 4.22 11.43 11.63
N GLY A 117 5.02 12.49 11.74
CA GLY A 117 4.55 13.80 12.22
C GLY A 117 3.44 14.45 11.38
N GLY A 118 3.25 14.04 10.12
CA GLY A 118 2.19 14.53 9.23
C GLY A 118 1.03 13.57 9.00
N ALA A 119 1.13 12.33 9.52
CA ALA A 119 0.28 11.21 9.13
C ALA A 119 -0.21 10.35 10.30
N ALA A 120 -0.22 10.87 11.54
CA ALA A 120 -0.56 10.12 12.76
C ALA A 120 -1.91 9.34 12.69
N ASP A 121 -2.80 9.72 11.78
CA ASP A 121 -4.08 9.06 11.55
C ASP A 121 -3.96 7.59 11.10
N TRP A 122 -2.85 7.20 10.46
CA TRP A 122 -2.67 5.83 9.96
C TRP A 122 -2.83 4.78 11.08
N ALA A 123 -2.20 5.02 12.22
CA ALA A 123 -2.21 4.10 13.36
C ALA A 123 -3.57 4.05 14.03
N ARG A 124 -4.20 5.21 14.24
CA ARG A 124 -5.55 5.30 14.81
C ARG A 124 -6.55 4.56 13.93
N ASN A 125 -6.50 4.80 12.62
CA ASN A 125 -7.42 4.21 11.67
C ASN A 125 -7.17 2.71 11.49
N LEU A 126 -5.92 2.24 11.55
CA LEU A 126 -5.59 0.82 11.59
C LEU A 126 -6.28 0.11 12.77
N VAL A 127 -6.15 0.66 13.98
CA VAL A 127 -6.78 0.10 15.18
C VAL A 127 -8.31 0.11 15.06
N GLN A 128 -8.90 1.21 14.60
CA GLN A 128 -10.35 1.31 14.39
C GLN A 128 -10.87 0.27 13.39
N ARG A 129 -10.16 0.08 12.26
CA ARG A 129 -10.52 -0.93 11.26
C ARG A 129 -10.39 -2.35 11.83
N ALA A 130 -9.37 -2.61 12.64
CA ALA A 130 -9.18 -3.91 13.28
C ALA A 130 -10.29 -4.20 14.31
N GLN A 131 -10.75 -3.20 15.04
CA GLN A 131 -11.90 -3.30 15.95
C GLN A 131 -13.20 -3.58 15.18
N ALA A 132 -13.44 -2.88 14.06
CA ALA A 132 -14.60 -3.11 13.21
C ALA A 132 -14.60 -4.55 12.66
N TYR A 133 -13.46 -5.04 12.15
CA TYR A 133 -13.31 -6.41 11.69
C TYR A 133 -13.58 -7.45 12.78
N ARG A 134 -13.13 -7.18 14.02
CA ARG A 134 -13.44 -8.06 15.15
C ARG A 134 -14.95 -8.14 15.41
N GLN A 135 -15.69 -7.03 15.24
CA GLN A 135 -17.13 -7.01 15.42
C GLN A 135 -17.86 -7.78 14.32
N THR A 136 -17.44 -7.65 13.05
CA THR A 136 -18.01 -8.43 11.94
C THR A 136 -17.79 -9.93 12.14
N CYS A 137 -16.60 -10.33 12.57
CA CYS A 137 -16.30 -11.74 12.90
C CYS A 137 -17.15 -12.28 14.05
N LYS A 138 -17.43 -11.48 15.09
CA LYS A 138 -18.30 -11.88 16.21
C LYS A 138 -19.75 -12.10 15.78
N VAL A 139 -20.27 -11.27 14.88
CA VAL A 139 -21.64 -11.41 14.35
C VAL A 139 -21.78 -12.69 13.52
N VAL A 140 -20.75 -13.04 12.75
CA VAL A 140 -20.74 -14.30 11.97
C VAL A 140 -20.60 -15.52 12.89
N GLY A 141 -19.75 -15.44 13.92
CA GLY A 141 -19.55 -16.53 14.89
C GLY A 141 -20.73 -16.82 15.80
N ASN A 142 -21.64 -15.86 16.02
CA ASN A 142 -22.88 -16.05 16.79
C ASN A 142 -24.07 -16.56 15.93
N LYS A 143 -23.86 -16.79 14.63
CA LYS A 143 -24.87 -17.34 13.69
C LYS A 143 -24.59 -18.78 13.27
N LEU A 144 -23.68 -19.47 13.97
CA LEU A 144 -23.44 -20.92 13.89
C LEU A 144 -23.82 -21.56 15.22
#